data_AF-A0A1F3Y7M3-F1
#
_entry.id   AF-A0A1F3Y7M3-F1
#
_cell.length_a   1.000
_cell.length_b   1.000
_cell.length_c   1.000
_cell.angle_alpha   90.00
_cell.angle_beta   90.00
_cell.angle_gamma   90.00
#
_symmetry.space_group_name_H-M   'P 1'
#
loop_
_entity.id
_entity.type
_entity.pdbx_description
1 polymer ?
#
loop_
_entity_poly.entity_id
_entity_poly.type
_entity_poly.pdbx_seq_one_letter_code
_entity_poly.pdbx_strand_id
1 'polypeptide(L)'
;MAMRSERFGQSLFFGVALFFPLLAEAGRVYEASFLDNFLRSPDQCAAEKASNRDLKFSAERNKRLQHDLKWAVAGQLQIGWKIYRPLIAHFLRTDAPVESEAFANAVARWQLVSGVRNPPDGIIDADTLMSIFVELQSKRLFDTKPPEVNMVSIPLSRFYDSGKERSRMKIGQETLAAYERMLQAARKAGIKSDFLKIISGYRSPIYQKELESRYGSDRVRLAGNTPHATGRAIDIYVGGVPVSTKNSNRELQSRTDAYRWLVRNAEKFGFVPYYFEPWHWEYVGPGNQD
;
A
#
# COMPACT_ATOMS: atom_id res chain seq x y z
N MET A 1 19.19 -49.21 33.50
CA MET A 1 18.29 -49.32 32.33
C MET A 1 17.71 -47.93 32.09
N ALA A 2 18.16 -47.28 31.02
CA ALA A 2 17.86 -45.88 30.71
C ALA A 2 16.56 -45.76 29.92
N MET A 3 15.78 -44.70 30.14
CA MET A 3 14.97 -44.10 29.09
C MET A 3 15.07 -42.58 29.17
N ARG A 4 15.70 -42.02 28.12
CA ARG A 4 15.76 -40.61 27.76
C ARG A 4 14.35 -40.12 27.39
N SER A 5 13.95 -38.95 27.86
CA SER A 5 12.97 -38.12 27.17
C SER A 5 13.72 -36.97 26.49
N GLU A 6 13.56 -36.88 25.17
CA GLU A 6 14.22 -35.89 24.32
C GLU A 6 13.55 -34.52 24.49
N ARG A 7 14.37 -33.51 24.74
CA ARG A 7 13.98 -32.10 24.72
C ARG A 7 13.77 -31.65 23.29
N PHE A 8 12.52 -31.34 22.91
CA PHE A 8 12.27 -30.52 21.74
C PHE A 8 12.58 -29.06 22.06
N GLY A 9 13.57 -28.51 21.36
CA GLY A 9 14.00 -27.12 21.49
C GLY A 9 12.90 -26.15 21.09
N GLN A 10 12.48 -25.31 22.03
CA GLN A 10 11.75 -24.08 21.74
C GLN A 10 12.71 -23.10 21.07
N SER A 11 12.58 -22.90 19.76
CA SER A 11 13.16 -21.72 19.11
C SER A 11 12.30 -20.51 19.48
N LEU A 12 12.87 -19.62 20.30
CA LEU A 12 12.34 -18.29 20.58
C LEU A 12 12.25 -17.49 19.27
N PHE A 13 11.04 -17.34 18.74
CA PHE A 13 10.74 -16.28 17.79
C PHE A 13 10.69 -14.96 18.56
N PHE A 14 11.74 -14.14 18.43
CA PHE A 14 11.67 -12.73 18.80
C PHE A 14 10.73 -12.04 17.80
N GLY A 15 9.45 -11.93 18.18
CA GLY A 15 8.51 -11.03 17.53
C GLY A 15 8.96 -9.59 17.80
N VAL A 16 9.38 -8.89 16.75
CA VAL A 16 9.52 -7.43 16.81
C VAL A 16 8.12 -6.87 17.03
N ALA A 17 7.84 -6.46 18.27
CA ALA A 17 6.68 -5.65 18.58
C ALA A 17 6.82 -4.34 17.80
N LEU A 18 5.94 -4.13 16.82
CA LEU A 18 5.84 -2.86 16.09
C LEU A 18 5.33 -1.80 17.06
N PHE A 19 6.26 -1.13 17.74
CA PHE A 19 6.02 0.10 18.46
C PHE A 19 5.86 1.21 17.41
N PHE A 20 4.65 1.73 17.23
CA PHE A 20 4.45 3.00 16.54
C PHE A 20 4.94 4.11 17.48
N PRO A 21 6.01 4.86 17.17
CA PRO A 21 6.26 6.09 17.91
C PRO A 21 5.19 7.09 17.51
N LEU A 22 4.47 7.59 18.51
CA LEU A 22 3.58 8.73 18.40
C LEU A 22 4.43 9.98 18.15
N LEU A 23 4.71 10.31 16.89
CA LEU A 23 5.26 11.62 16.51
C LEU A 23 4.11 12.51 16.02
N ALA A 24 3.36 13.03 16.99
CA ALA A 24 2.53 14.21 16.79
C ALA A 24 3.35 15.42 17.23
N GLU A 25 4.01 16.09 16.29
CA GLU A 25 4.49 17.45 16.50
C GLU A 25 4.02 18.33 15.35
N ALA A 26 3.34 19.40 15.72
CA ALA A 26 2.62 20.30 14.84
C ALA A 26 3.57 21.09 13.94
N GLY A 27 3.15 21.32 12.69
CA GLY A 27 3.67 22.38 11.85
C GLY A 27 5.10 22.19 11.35
N ARG A 28 5.29 21.28 10.39
CA ARG A 28 6.38 21.45 9.40
C ARG A 28 5.78 21.79 8.06
N VAL A 29 6.21 22.93 7.52
CA VAL A 29 6.22 23.20 6.09
C VAL A 29 6.80 21.96 5.40
N TYR A 30 6.10 21.42 4.39
CA TYR A 30 6.57 20.29 3.59
C TYR A 30 7.87 20.71 2.87
N GLU A 31 9.02 20.50 3.51
CA GLU A 31 10.29 20.37 2.80
C GLU A 31 10.18 19.15 1.88
N ALA A 32 10.77 19.25 0.69
CA ALA A 32 10.73 18.24 -0.36
C ALA A 32 10.88 16.83 0.23
N SER A 33 9.96 15.94 -0.14
CA SER A 33 9.94 14.58 0.41
C SER A 33 11.26 13.88 0.08
N PHE A 34 11.67 12.91 0.91
CA PHE A 34 12.79 12.03 0.59
C PHE A 34 12.72 11.45 -0.84
N LEU A 35 11.49 11.16 -1.30
CA LEU A 35 11.19 10.80 -2.67
C LEU A 35 11.62 11.89 -3.66
N ASP A 36 11.30 13.17 -3.44
CA ASP A 36 11.72 14.28 -4.32
C ASP A 36 13.26 14.37 -4.46
N ASN A 37 14.01 14.08 -3.40
CA ASN A 37 15.47 13.99 -3.45
C ASN A 37 15.96 12.76 -4.24
N PHE A 38 15.25 11.63 -4.15
CA PHE A 38 15.45 10.45 -5.00
C PHE A 38 15.13 10.73 -6.47
N LEU A 39 14.23 11.67 -6.80
CA LEU A 39 13.84 12.00 -8.19
C LEU A 39 14.82 12.94 -8.87
N ARG A 40 15.43 13.82 -8.08
CA ARG A 40 16.33 14.89 -8.53
C ARG A 40 17.78 14.47 -8.67
N SER A 41 18.11 13.20 -8.44
CA SER A 41 19.46 12.67 -8.62
C SER A 41 19.57 11.87 -9.92
N PRO A 42 19.74 12.54 -11.08
CA PRO A 42 20.28 11.89 -12.26
C PRO A 42 21.78 11.81 -12.09
N ASP A 43 22.29 10.85 -11.31
CA ASP A 43 23.72 10.57 -11.40
C ASP A 43 24.07 9.09 -11.25
N GLN A 44 24.77 8.65 -12.29
CA GLN A 44 25.26 7.31 -12.59
C GLN A 44 26.30 6.80 -11.59
N CYS A 45 26.58 7.54 -10.51
CA CYS A 45 27.70 7.32 -9.61
C CYS A 45 27.42 6.22 -8.55
N ALA A 46 26.16 5.94 -8.22
CA ALA A 46 25.79 4.87 -7.29
C ALA A 46 25.79 3.47 -7.92
N ALA A 47 25.81 3.39 -9.26
CA ALA A 47 25.88 2.12 -10.00
C ALA A 47 27.28 1.47 -9.94
N GLU A 48 28.28 2.14 -9.36
CA GLU A 48 29.69 1.73 -9.46
C GLU A 48 30.22 0.91 -8.27
N LYS A 49 29.37 0.56 -7.28
CA LYS A 49 29.82 -0.22 -6.09
C LYS A 49 29.09 -1.54 -5.80
N ALA A 50 28.19 -1.98 -6.68
CA ALA A 50 27.82 -3.39 -6.73
C ALA A 50 28.53 -4.01 -7.93
N SER A 51 29.40 -5.00 -7.72
CA SER A 51 30.04 -5.64 -8.88
C SER A 51 28.95 -6.28 -9.74
N ASN A 52 29.15 -6.38 -11.05
CA ASN A 52 28.16 -6.95 -11.96
C ASN A 52 27.76 -8.41 -11.59
N ARG A 53 28.60 -9.12 -10.82
CA ARG A 53 28.27 -10.45 -10.27
C ARG A 53 27.28 -10.39 -9.11
N ASP A 54 27.31 -9.33 -8.32
CA ASP A 54 26.45 -9.17 -7.13
C ASP A 54 25.01 -8.87 -7.54
N LEU A 55 24.79 -8.03 -8.57
CA LEU A 55 23.44 -7.71 -9.05
C LEU A 55 22.74 -8.93 -9.68
N LYS A 56 23.48 -9.79 -10.38
CA LYS A 56 22.92 -11.03 -10.92
C LYS A 56 22.48 -11.98 -9.81
N PHE A 57 23.27 -12.08 -8.74
CA PHE A 57 22.88 -12.85 -7.54
C PHE A 57 21.62 -12.27 -6.90
N SER A 58 21.56 -10.94 -6.74
CA SER A 58 20.41 -10.25 -6.15
C SER A 58 19.14 -10.38 -6.99
N ALA A 59 19.26 -10.32 -8.31
CA ALA A 59 18.17 -10.56 -9.25
C ALA A 59 17.59 -11.98 -9.11
N GLU A 60 18.45 -13.01 -9.05
CA GLU A 60 18.02 -14.38 -8.79
C GLU A 60 17.43 -14.56 -7.38
N ARG A 61 17.93 -13.82 -6.39
CA ARG A 61 17.37 -13.83 -5.03
C ARG A 61 15.98 -13.20 -5.02
N ASN A 62 15.79 -12.04 -5.65
CA ASN A 62 14.49 -11.37 -5.78
C ASN A 62 13.48 -12.23 -6.54
N LYS A 63 13.91 -12.91 -7.61
CA LYS A 63 13.09 -13.86 -8.37
C LYS A 63 12.47 -14.93 -7.46
N ARG A 64 13.23 -15.46 -6.49
CA ARG A 64 12.74 -16.44 -5.50
C ARG A 64 11.92 -15.77 -4.39
N LEU A 65 12.44 -14.70 -3.79
CA LEU A 65 11.81 -14.05 -2.65
C LEU A 65 10.43 -13.45 -2.96
N GLN A 66 10.17 -13.02 -4.21
CA GLN A 66 8.83 -12.57 -4.57
C GLN A 66 7.76 -13.65 -4.36
N HIS A 67 8.14 -14.92 -4.37
CA HIS A 67 7.28 -16.07 -4.14
C HIS A 67 7.39 -16.63 -2.72
N ASP A 68 8.60 -16.67 -2.15
CA ASP A 68 8.87 -17.50 -0.98
C ASP A 68 9.23 -16.71 0.29
N LEU A 69 9.38 -15.37 0.19
CA LEU A 69 9.74 -14.57 1.36
C LEU A 69 8.68 -14.73 2.46
N LYS A 70 9.11 -15.17 3.64
CA LYS A 70 8.27 -15.20 4.83
C LYS A 70 8.39 -13.87 5.55
N TRP A 71 7.26 -13.23 5.79
CA TRP A 71 7.18 -11.97 6.53
C TRP A 71 5.81 -11.90 7.21
N ALA A 72 5.60 -10.94 8.11
CA ALA A 72 4.35 -10.82 8.84
C ALA A 72 3.79 -9.40 8.75
N VAL A 73 2.47 -9.32 8.62
CA VAL A 73 1.73 -8.06 8.80
C VAL A 73 0.69 -8.32 9.87
N ALA A 74 0.77 -7.54 10.95
CA ALA A 74 -0.17 -7.62 12.07
C ALA A 74 -0.43 -9.04 12.60
N GLY A 75 0.65 -9.77 12.85
CA GLY A 75 0.61 -11.13 13.38
C GLY A 75 0.18 -12.20 12.37
N GLN A 76 -0.14 -11.84 11.12
CA GLN A 76 -0.48 -12.80 10.07
C GLN A 76 0.75 -13.08 9.19
N LEU A 77 1.17 -14.35 9.14
CA LEU A 77 2.21 -14.81 8.25
C LEU A 77 1.79 -14.60 6.78
N GLN A 78 2.69 -14.00 6.01
CA GLN A 78 2.59 -13.82 4.57
C GLN A 78 3.71 -14.62 3.89
N ILE A 79 3.44 -15.04 2.65
CA ILE A 79 4.39 -15.78 1.81
C ILE A 79 4.50 -15.04 0.47
N GLY A 80 5.74 -14.67 0.13
CA GLY A 80 6.06 -13.87 -1.04
C GLY A 80 5.59 -12.42 -0.94
N TRP A 81 6.03 -11.62 -1.90
CA TRP A 81 5.62 -10.23 -2.06
C TRP A 81 5.10 -9.91 -3.47
N LYS A 82 4.98 -10.91 -4.36
CA LYS A 82 4.55 -10.73 -5.75
C LYS A 82 3.23 -9.97 -5.92
N ILE A 83 2.29 -10.11 -4.98
CA ILE A 83 1.01 -9.37 -4.99
C ILE A 83 1.24 -7.86 -5.03
N TYR A 84 2.30 -7.38 -4.37
CA TYR A 84 2.65 -5.96 -4.24
C TYR A 84 3.55 -5.45 -5.37
N ARG A 85 3.90 -6.30 -6.34
CA ARG A 85 4.83 -5.94 -7.43
C ARG A 85 4.45 -4.61 -8.12
N PRO A 86 3.17 -4.33 -8.48
CA PRO A 86 2.85 -3.04 -9.11
C PRO A 86 3.21 -1.84 -8.23
N LEU A 87 2.92 -1.90 -6.92
CA LEU A 87 3.24 -0.84 -5.96
C LEU A 87 4.76 -0.68 -5.80
N ILE A 88 5.48 -1.80 -5.59
CA ILE A 88 6.94 -1.80 -5.40
C ILE A 88 7.64 -1.27 -6.65
N ALA A 89 7.23 -1.71 -7.84
CA ALA A 89 7.78 -1.24 -9.12
C ALA A 89 7.56 0.27 -9.31
N HIS A 90 6.36 0.75 -9.01
CA HIS A 90 6.05 2.18 -9.07
C HIS A 90 6.87 2.99 -8.05
N PHE A 91 6.97 2.52 -6.81
CA PHE A 91 7.77 3.13 -5.75
C PHE A 91 9.25 3.23 -6.14
N LEU A 92 9.83 2.14 -6.66
CA LEU A 92 11.22 2.07 -7.12
C LEU A 92 11.45 2.75 -8.48
N ARG A 93 10.39 3.23 -9.14
CA ARG A 93 10.41 3.86 -10.47
C ARG A 93 11.08 2.98 -11.54
N THR A 94 10.69 1.71 -11.57
CA THR A 94 11.22 0.75 -12.54
C THR A 94 10.13 -0.16 -13.10
N ASP A 95 10.15 -0.37 -14.41
CA ASP A 95 9.32 -1.38 -15.08
C ASP A 95 10.11 -2.69 -15.33
N ALA A 96 11.36 -2.76 -14.85
CA ALA A 96 12.22 -3.91 -15.07
C ALA A 96 11.63 -5.20 -14.46
N PRO A 97 11.82 -6.37 -15.10
CA PRO A 97 11.46 -7.66 -14.51
C PRO A 97 12.17 -7.89 -13.18
N VAL A 98 11.51 -8.53 -12.22
CA VAL A 98 12.04 -8.75 -10.86
C VAL A 98 13.35 -9.56 -10.88
N GLU A 99 13.45 -10.46 -11.84
CA GLU A 99 14.58 -11.34 -12.12
C GLU A 99 15.73 -10.66 -12.90
N SER A 100 15.64 -9.35 -13.15
CA SER A 100 16.68 -8.61 -13.89
C SER A 100 17.63 -7.86 -12.97
N GLU A 101 18.86 -7.68 -13.45
CA GLU A 101 19.88 -6.83 -12.80
C GLU A 101 19.42 -5.38 -12.70
N ALA A 102 18.64 -4.89 -13.67
CA ALA A 102 18.06 -3.55 -13.64
C ALA A 102 17.08 -3.34 -12.47
N PHE A 103 16.28 -4.35 -12.12
CA PHE A 103 15.42 -4.30 -10.94
C PHE A 103 16.25 -4.34 -9.65
N ALA A 104 17.23 -5.25 -9.56
CA ALA A 104 18.13 -5.32 -8.40
C ALA A 104 18.88 -4.00 -8.19
N ASN A 105 19.33 -3.34 -9.26
CA ASN A 105 19.96 -2.03 -9.20
C ASN A 105 19.00 -0.93 -8.71
N ALA A 106 17.72 -0.94 -9.13
CA ALA A 106 16.72 0.00 -8.62
C ALA A 106 16.51 -0.17 -7.10
N VAL A 107 16.47 -1.41 -6.62
CA VAL A 107 16.42 -1.70 -5.17
C VAL A 107 17.68 -1.20 -4.47
N ALA A 108 18.86 -1.48 -5.01
CA ALA A 108 20.14 -1.08 -4.42
C ALA A 108 20.27 0.46 -4.33
N ARG A 109 19.84 1.18 -5.37
CA ARG A 109 19.79 2.65 -5.37
C ARG A 109 18.88 3.17 -4.25
N TRP A 110 17.66 2.63 -4.12
CA TRP A 110 16.78 3.04 -3.04
C TRP A 110 17.33 2.68 -1.66
N GLN A 111 17.93 1.50 -1.50
CA GLN A 111 18.56 1.08 -0.24
C GLN A 111 19.67 2.04 0.19
N LEU A 112 20.53 2.44 -0.75
CA LEU A 112 21.61 3.40 -0.51
C LEU A 112 21.06 4.76 -0.09
N VAL A 113 20.12 5.31 -0.87
CA VAL A 113 19.58 6.66 -0.62
C VAL A 113 18.79 6.68 0.69
N SER A 114 18.01 5.65 0.98
CA SER A 114 17.19 5.57 2.22
C SER A 114 18.00 5.25 3.47
N GLY A 115 19.22 4.73 3.30
CA GLY A 115 20.05 4.27 4.41
C GLY A 115 19.52 3.01 5.09
N VAL A 116 18.45 2.39 4.57
CA VAL A 116 17.88 1.15 5.13
C VAL A 116 18.88 -0.01 5.06
N ARG A 117 19.85 0.07 4.15
CA ARG A 117 20.91 -0.93 4.01
C ARG A 117 22.20 -0.32 3.48
N ASN A 118 23.31 -0.60 4.17
CA ASN A 118 24.65 -0.20 3.79
C ASN A 118 25.66 -1.31 4.17
N PRO A 119 26.37 -1.93 3.21
CA PRO A 119 26.32 -1.66 1.76
C PRO A 119 24.98 -2.11 1.14
N PRO A 120 24.45 -1.39 0.13
CA PRO A 120 23.24 -1.79 -0.58
C PRO A 120 23.48 -3.11 -1.35
N ASP A 121 22.54 -4.05 -1.28
CA ASP A 121 22.65 -5.36 -1.93
C ASP A 121 21.64 -5.60 -3.05
N GLY A 122 20.64 -4.73 -3.20
CA GLY A 122 19.61 -4.85 -4.22
C GLY A 122 18.59 -5.97 -3.97
N ILE A 123 18.49 -6.50 -2.75
CA ILE A 123 17.60 -7.60 -2.38
C ILE A 123 16.38 -7.07 -1.62
N ILE A 124 15.18 -7.46 -2.04
CA ILE A 124 13.94 -7.24 -1.27
C ILE A 124 13.74 -8.43 -0.33
N ASP A 125 14.41 -8.40 0.82
CA ASP A 125 14.15 -9.25 1.96
C ASP A 125 13.09 -8.65 2.89
N ALA A 126 12.87 -9.26 4.06
CA ALA A 126 11.80 -8.85 4.98
C ALA A 126 11.97 -7.40 5.45
N ASP A 127 13.19 -7.00 5.83
CA ASP A 127 13.45 -5.66 6.33
C ASP A 127 13.32 -4.62 5.23
N THR A 128 13.86 -4.91 4.04
CA THR A 128 13.74 -4.03 2.87
C THR A 128 12.27 -3.86 2.47
N LEU A 129 11.51 -4.96 2.43
CA LEU A 129 10.08 -4.95 2.11
C LEU A 129 9.28 -4.12 3.13
N MET A 130 9.53 -4.32 4.42
CA MET A 130 8.82 -3.60 5.47
C MET A 130 9.13 -2.11 5.42
N SER A 131 10.37 -1.72 5.15
CA SER A 131 10.74 -0.31 5.00
C SER A 131 10.08 0.35 3.78
N ILE A 132 9.96 -0.36 2.65
CA ILE A 132 9.17 0.12 1.49
C ILE A 132 7.71 0.35 1.92
N PHE A 133 7.11 -0.58 2.66
CA PHE A 133 5.73 -0.41 3.14
C PHE A 133 5.60 0.73 4.15
N VAL A 134 6.56 0.93 5.05
CA VAL A 134 6.56 2.08 5.97
C VAL A 134 6.55 3.39 5.18
N GLU A 135 7.38 3.51 4.14
CA GLU A 135 7.47 4.73 3.33
C GLU A 135 6.22 4.94 2.46
N LEU A 136 5.67 3.89 1.86
CA LEU A 136 4.39 3.98 1.14
C LEU A 136 3.26 4.46 2.07
N GLN A 137 3.27 4.00 3.32
CA GLN A 137 2.21 4.29 4.28
C GLN A 137 2.38 5.63 4.98
N SER A 138 3.59 6.18 5.05
CA SER A 138 3.86 7.50 5.65
C SER A 138 3.12 8.64 4.91
N LYS A 139 2.74 8.41 3.65
CA LYS A 139 1.94 9.34 2.85
C LYS A 139 0.46 9.38 3.22
N ARG A 140 -0.05 8.42 4.01
CA ARG A 140 -1.48 8.30 4.37
C ARG A 140 -1.87 9.29 5.46
N LEU A 141 -3.18 9.44 5.66
CA LEU A 141 -3.71 10.24 6.75
C LEU A 141 -3.64 9.44 8.06
N PHE A 142 -2.90 9.96 9.02
CA PHE A 142 -2.88 9.43 10.39
C PHE A 142 -3.82 10.19 11.33
N ASP A 143 -4.24 11.41 10.95
CA ASP A 143 -5.25 12.14 11.70
C ASP A 143 -6.63 11.49 11.48
N THR A 144 -7.22 11.07 12.60
CA THR A 144 -8.54 10.43 12.66
C THR A 144 -9.65 11.41 12.99
N LYS A 145 -9.32 12.70 13.19
CA LYS A 145 -10.32 13.73 13.41
C LYS A 145 -11.24 13.76 12.18
N PRO A 146 -12.56 13.53 12.36
CA PRO A 146 -13.52 13.76 11.29
C PRO A 146 -13.34 15.23 10.93
N PRO A 147 -12.92 15.56 9.71
CA PRO A 147 -12.74 16.96 9.39
C PRO A 147 -14.14 17.60 9.40
N GLU A 148 -14.20 18.93 9.48
CA GLU A 148 -15.39 19.70 9.08
C GLU A 148 -15.59 19.56 7.54
N VAL A 149 -15.66 18.34 7.02
CA VAL A 149 -15.86 18.09 5.59
C VAL A 149 -17.34 18.22 5.31
N ASN A 150 -17.66 19.03 4.30
CA ASN A 150 -18.97 18.99 3.66
C ASN A 150 -19.20 17.58 3.08
N MET A 151 -19.90 16.74 3.82
CA MET A 151 -20.25 15.39 3.40
C MET A 151 -21.37 15.45 2.38
N VAL A 152 -21.16 14.83 1.23
CA VAL A 152 -22.12 14.74 0.13
C VAL A 152 -22.48 13.28 -0.14
N SER A 153 -23.60 13.06 -0.84
CA SER A 153 -23.97 11.72 -1.31
C SER A 153 -23.23 11.40 -2.61
N ILE A 154 -22.60 10.23 -2.67
CA ILE A 154 -22.03 9.68 -3.89
C ILE A 154 -23.20 9.31 -4.84
N PRO A 155 -23.17 9.73 -6.12
CA PRO A 155 -24.21 9.36 -7.08
C PRO A 155 -24.32 7.85 -7.27
N LEU A 156 -25.55 7.32 -7.40
CA LEU A 156 -25.80 5.88 -7.58
C LEU A 156 -25.05 5.28 -8.77
N SER A 157 -24.86 6.06 -9.85
CA SER A 157 -24.10 5.66 -11.04
C SER A 157 -22.62 5.40 -10.78
N ARG A 158 -22.09 5.90 -9.67
CA ARG A 158 -20.70 5.68 -9.24
C ARG A 158 -20.55 4.49 -8.29
N PHE A 159 -21.64 3.93 -7.77
CA PHE A 159 -21.57 2.77 -6.88
C PHE A 159 -21.45 1.46 -7.64
N TYR A 160 -20.65 0.56 -7.09
CA TYR A 160 -20.49 -0.79 -7.62
C TYR A 160 -21.73 -1.65 -7.37
N ASP A 161 -22.31 -1.54 -6.17
CA ASP A 161 -23.51 -2.25 -5.76
C ASP A 161 -24.46 -1.26 -5.09
N SER A 162 -25.45 -0.77 -5.85
CA SER A 162 -26.46 0.19 -5.39
C SER A 162 -27.48 -0.41 -4.41
N GLY A 163 -27.43 -1.73 -4.17
CA GLY A 163 -28.26 -2.42 -3.18
C GLY A 163 -27.71 -2.35 -1.75
N LYS A 164 -26.47 -1.87 -1.57
CA LYS A 164 -25.84 -1.77 -0.24
C LYS A 164 -26.27 -0.52 0.54
N GLU A 165 -26.13 -0.64 1.85
CA GLU A 165 -26.51 0.31 2.89
C GLU A 165 -26.21 1.79 2.53
N ARG A 166 -27.26 2.62 2.46
CA ARG A 166 -27.15 4.05 2.11
C ARG A 166 -26.21 4.84 3.03
N SER A 167 -25.95 4.35 4.24
CA SER A 167 -24.99 4.93 5.18
C SER A 167 -23.56 5.00 4.63
N ARG A 168 -23.18 4.06 3.75
CA ARG A 168 -21.87 3.99 3.08
C ARG A 168 -21.77 4.87 1.84
N MET A 169 -22.87 5.57 1.51
CA MET A 169 -22.98 6.41 0.33
C MET A 169 -22.55 7.85 0.53
N LYS A 170 -22.02 8.19 1.71
CA LYS A 170 -21.49 9.54 1.97
C LYS A 170 -20.00 9.61 1.64
N ILE A 171 -19.51 10.79 1.28
CA ILE A 171 -18.10 11.07 1.01
C ILE A 171 -17.82 12.55 1.24
N GLY A 172 -16.58 12.93 1.51
CA GLY A 172 -16.19 14.34 1.49
C GLY A 172 -16.35 14.95 0.10
N GLN A 173 -16.84 16.20 0.03
CA GLN A 173 -17.03 16.91 -1.23
C GLN A 173 -15.74 16.98 -2.08
N GLU A 174 -14.60 17.30 -1.46
CA GLU A 174 -13.31 17.36 -2.15
C GLU A 174 -12.84 16.00 -2.64
N THR A 175 -12.99 14.97 -1.79
CA THR A 175 -12.70 13.57 -2.15
C THR A 175 -13.52 13.14 -3.37
N LEU A 176 -14.81 13.50 -3.42
CA LEU A 176 -15.66 13.19 -4.58
C LEU A 176 -15.19 13.93 -5.83
N ALA A 177 -14.87 15.22 -5.71
CA ALA A 177 -14.38 16.00 -6.84
C ALA A 177 -13.05 15.44 -7.39
N ALA A 178 -12.13 15.03 -6.51
CA ALA A 178 -10.89 14.37 -6.88
C ALA A 178 -11.13 13.01 -7.55
N TYR A 179 -12.02 12.21 -6.98
CA TYR A 179 -12.42 10.92 -7.55
C TYR A 179 -12.99 11.08 -8.97
N GLU A 180 -13.84 12.09 -9.20
CA GLU A 180 -14.43 12.33 -10.52
C GLU A 180 -13.38 12.72 -11.57
N ARG A 181 -12.38 13.54 -11.20
CA ARG A 181 -11.24 13.84 -12.08
C ARG A 181 -10.42 12.60 -12.39
N MET A 182 -10.12 11.80 -11.37
CA MET A 182 -9.40 10.52 -11.51
C MET A 182 -10.15 9.56 -12.42
N LEU A 183 -11.46 9.43 -12.22
CA LEU A 183 -12.32 8.57 -13.02
C LEU A 183 -12.36 9.01 -14.48
N GLN A 184 -12.48 10.30 -14.74
CA GLN A 184 -12.45 10.85 -16.10
C GLN A 184 -11.12 10.52 -16.80
N ALA A 185 -9.98 10.71 -16.12
CA ALA A 185 -8.67 10.37 -16.66
C ALA A 185 -8.53 8.87 -16.93
N ALA A 186 -9.06 8.03 -16.04
CA ALA A 186 -9.06 6.58 -16.23
C ALA A 186 -9.88 6.17 -17.46
N ARG A 187 -11.04 6.80 -17.69
CA ARG A 187 -11.85 6.55 -18.90
C ARG A 187 -11.12 6.96 -20.18
N LYS A 188 -10.46 8.12 -20.17
CA LYS A 188 -9.61 8.55 -21.30
C LYS A 188 -8.46 7.58 -21.58
N ALA A 189 -7.94 6.92 -20.55
CA ALA A 189 -6.91 5.89 -20.65
C ALA A 189 -7.46 4.47 -20.98
N GLY A 190 -8.76 4.33 -21.27
CA GLY A 190 -9.36 3.06 -21.69
C GLY A 190 -9.79 2.12 -20.55
N ILE A 191 -9.77 2.56 -19.29
CA ILE A 191 -10.24 1.73 -18.17
C ILE A 191 -11.76 1.55 -18.27
N LYS A 192 -12.21 0.30 -18.41
CA LYS A 192 -13.63 -0.07 -18.61
C LYS A 192 -14.54 0.45 -17.50
N SER A 193 -15.77 0.81 -17.87
CA SER A 193 -16.78 1.43 -17.00
C SER A 193 -17.15 0.65 -15.75
N ASP A 194 -16.99 -0.68 -15.77
CA ASP A 194 -17.28 -1.54 -14.61
C ASP A 194 -16.23 -1.42 -13.51
N PHE A 195 -15.00 -1.04 -13.86
CA PHE A 195 -13.95 -0.76 -12.90
C PHE A 195 -14.04 0.66 -12.35
N LEU A 196 -13.41 0.88 -11.21
CA LEU A 196 -13.31 2.14 -10.50
C LEU A 196 -14.64 2.70 -9.95
N LYS A 197 -15.68 1.86 -9.87
CA LYS A 197 -16.88 2.19 -9.11
C LYS A 197 -16.59 2.12 -7.61
N ILE A 198 -17.19 3.01 -6.83
CA ILE A 198 -17.04 3.04 -5.38
C ILE A 198 -17.83 1.88 -4.77
N ILE A 199 -17.17 1.11 -3.91
CA ILE A 199 -17.78 0.05 -3.10
C ILE A 199 -18.26 0.63 -1.76
N SER A 200 -17.43 1.46 -1.14
CA SER A 200 -17.74 2.09 0.15
C SER A 200 -17.03 3.44 0.30
N GLY A 201 -17.74 4.42 0.85
CA GLY A 201 -17.20 5.74 1.23
C GLY A 201 -17.14 5.88 2.75
N TYR A 202 -17.81 6.89 3.29
CA TYR A 202 -17.86 7.17 4.72
C TYR A 202 -18.44 6.03 5.54
N ARG A 203 -17.87 5.85 6.73
CA ARG A 203 -18.36 4.92 7.75
C ARG A 203 -18.39 5.63 9.09
N SER A 204 -19.55 5.65 9.75
CA SER A 204 -19.67 6.35 11.02
C SER A 204 -18.85 5.65 12.13
N PRO A 205 -18.26 6.41 13.07
CA PRO A 205 -17.61 5.82 14.24
C PRO A 205 -18.54 4.92 15.08
N ILE A 206 -19.85 5.19 15.09
CA ILE A 206 -20.84 4.35 15.76
C ILE A 206 -20.92 2.98 15.09
N TYR A 207 -21.06 2.94 13.78
CA TYR A 207 -21.06 1.70 13.01
C TYR A 207 -19.74 0.92 13.16
N GLN A 208 -18.63 1.65 13.24
CA GLN A 208 -17.32 1.07 13.52
C GLN A 208 -17.28 0.37 14.88
N LYS A 209 -17.81 1.01 15.93
CA LYS A 209 -17.90 0.42 17.28
C LYS A 209 -18.77 -0.84 17.32
N GLU A 210 -19.84 -0.88 16.53
CA GLU A 210 -20.68 -2.08 16.36
C GLU A 210 -19.91 -3.23 15.70
N LEU A 211 -19.11 -2.95 14.67
CA LEU A 211 -18.23 -3.95 14.05
C LEU A 211 -17.17 -4.46 15.02
N GLU A 212 -16.52 -3.57 15.76
CA GLU A 212 -15.51 -3.91 16.77
C GLU A 212 -16.09 -4.82 17.85
N SER A 213 -17.31 -4.51 18.30
CA SER A 213 -18.03 -5.30 19.30
C SER A 213 -18.42 -6.69 18.78
N ARG A 214 -18.69 -6.82 17.47
CA ARG A 214 -19.09 -8.09 16.84
C ARG A 214 -17.90 -8.98 16.44
N TYR A 215 -16.76 -8.41 16.06
CA TYR A 215 -15.65 -9.14 15.45
C TYR A 215 -14.29 -9.00 16.17
N GLY A 216 -14.21 -8.19 17.22
CA GLY A 216 -13.00 -7.92 18.00
C GLY A 216 -12.17 -6.74 17.45
N SER A 217 -11.65 -5.90 18.35
CA SER A 217 -10.93 -4.65 18.05
C SER A 217 -9.70 -4.85 17.17
N ASP A 218 -8.91 -5.91 17.40
CA ASP A 218 -7.66 -6.14 16.66
C ASP A 218 -7.90 -6.47 15.19
N ARG A 219 -8.98 -7.21 14.88
CA ARG A 219 -9.37 -7.54 13.50
C ARG A 219 -9.94 -6.33 12.78
N VAL A 220 -10.60 -5.44 13.50
CA VAL A 220 -11.31 -4.28 12.95
C VAL A 220 -10.41 -3.04 12.83
N ARG A 221 -9.40 -2.90 13.68
CA ARG A 221 -8.31 -1.92 13.54
C ARG A 221 -7.36 -2.28 12.39
N LEU A 222 -7.19 -3.58 12.11
CA LEU A 222 -6.53 -4.07 10.90
C LEU A 222 -7.27 -3.73 9.62
N ALA A 223 -8.61 -3.75 9.68
CA ALA A 223 -9.49 -3.53 8.54
C ALA A 223 -9.56 -2.06 8.09
N GLY A 224 -8.64 -1.20 8.52
CA GLY A 224 -8.43 0.12 7.91
C GLY A 224 -9.62 1.08 7.99
N ASN A 225 -10.40 1.05 9.07
CA ASN A 225 -11.67 1.80 9.12
C ASN A 225 -11.60 3.19 9.74
N THR A 226 -10.47 3.60 10.33
CA THR A 226 -10.29 4.98 10.81
C THR A 226 -10.29 6.01 9.67
N PRO A 227 -9.68 5.74 8.49
CA PRO A 227 -9.69 6.69 7.39
C PRO A 227 -11.10 6.88 6.78
N HIS A 228 -11.95 5.84 6.75
CA HIS A 228 -13.33 5.98 6.26
C HIS A 228 -14.18 6.92 7.11
N ALA A 229 -13.90 7.06 8.41
CA ALA A 229 -14.58 8.01 9.29
C ALA A 229 -14.26 9.47 8.95
N THR A 230 -13.23 9.74 8.15
CA THR A 230 -12.88 11.10 7.71
C THR A 230 -13.64 11.55 6.46
N GLY A 231 -14.31 10.63 5.75
CA GLY A 231 -14.89 10.91 4.42
C GLY A 231 -13.85 11.07 3.30
N ARG A 232 -12.57 10.79 3.58
CA ARG A 232 -11.45 10.89 2.62
C ARG A 232 -10.97 9.54 2.10
N ALA A 233 -11.36 8.44 2.74
CA ALA A 233 -11.08 7.09 2.24
C ALA A 233 -12.25 6.53 1.42
N ILE A 234 -11.90 5.86 0.33
CA ILE A 234 -12.84 5.17 -0.55
C ILE A 234 -12.31 3.77 -0.89
N ASP A 235 -13.24 2.82 -0.91
CA ASP A 235 -13.00 1.50 -1.49
C ASP A 235 -13.44 1.53 -2.96
N ILE A 236 -12.52 1.23 -3.87
CA ILE A 236 -12.68 1.30 -5.31
C ILE A 236 -12.65 -0.11 -5.89
N TYR A 237 -13.65 -0.46 -6.70
CA TYR A 237 -13.68 -1.75 -7.36
C TYR A 237 -12.59 -1.86 -8.44
N VAL A 238 -11.62 -2.74 -8.21
CA VAL A 238 -10.54 -3.07 -9.15
C VAL A 238 -10.56 -4.54 -9.60
N GLY A 239 -11.62 -5.29 -9.27
CA GLY A 239 -11.79 -6.72 -9.61
C GLY A 239 -12.01 -7.61 -8.38
N GLY A 240 -12.24 -8.90 -8.63
CA GLY A 240 -12.27 -9.93 -7.58
C GLY A 240 -13.49 -9.86 -6.67
N VAL A 241 -14.67 -10.26 -7.17
CA VAL A 241 -15.91 -10.33 -6.37
C VAL A 241 -16.02 -11.69 -5.65
N PRO A 242 -16.41 -11.73 -4.36
CA PRO A 242 -16.47 -10.60 -3.43
C PRO A 242 -15.07 -10.07 -3.09
N VAL A 243 -14.94 -8.74 -2.97
CA VAL A 243 -13.69 -8.09 -2.58
C VAL A 243 -13.34 -8.50 -1.14
N SER A 244 -12.11 -8.98 -0.93
CA SER A 244 -11.65 -9.47 0.38
C SER A 244 -10.14 -9.45 0.53
N THR A 245 -9.66 -9.54 1.77
CA THR A 245 -8.23 -9.58 2.13
C THR A 245 -7.55 -10.92 1.83
N LYS A 246 -8.27 -11.91 1.29
CA LYS A 246 -7.70 -13.21 0.88
C LYS A 246 -6.61 -13.00 -0.17
N ASN A 247 -5.47 -13.70 -0.03
CA ASN A 247 -4.33 -13.57 -0.95
C ASN A 247 -4.74 -13.79 -2.42
N SER A 248 -5.56 -14.80 -2.70
CA SER A 248 -6.05 -15.09 -4.06
C SER A 248 -6.87 -13.95 -4.66
N ASN A 249 -7.67 -13.26 -3.83
CA ASN A 249 -8.48 -12.13 -4.26
C ASN A 249 -7.60 -10.89 -4.52
N ARG A 250 -6.65 -10.61 -3.62
CA ARG A 250 -5.68 -9.52 -3.78
C ARG A 250 -4.74 -9.73 -4.97
N GLU A 251 -4.32 -10.96 -5.22
CA GLU A 251 -3.52 -11.32 -6.39
C GLU A 251 -4.28 -11.13 -7.71
N LEU A 252 -5.57 -11.50 -7.75
CA LEU A 252 -6.42 -11.22 -8.91
C LEU A 252 -6.53 -9.71 -9.15
N GLN A 253 -6.82 -8.95 -8.08
CA GLN A 253 -6.93 -7.50 -8.14
C GLN A 253 -5.63 -6.83 -8.61
N SER A 254 -4.47 -7.26 -8.11
CA SER A 254 -3.19 -6.62 -8.46
C SER A 254 -2.77 -6.82 -9.92
N ARG A 255 -3.39 -7.79 -10.61
CA ARG A 255 -3.16 -8.08 -12.02
C ARG A 255 -4.04 -7.27 -12.95
N THR A 256 -5.11 -6.62 -12.47
CA THR A 256 -6.04 -5.90 -13.34
C THR A 256 -5.43 -4.59 -13.86
N ASP A 257 -5.83 -4.19 -15.06
CA ASP A 257 -5.42 -2.92 -15.65
C ASP A 257 -5.91 -1.73 -14.82
N ALA A 258 -7.08 -1.87 -14.20
CA ALA A 258 -7.65 -0.85 -13.31
C ALA A 258 -6.75 -0.58 -12.10
N TYR A 259 -6.30 -1.63 -11.40
CA TYR A 259 -5.41 -1.46 -10.26
C TYR A 259 -4.07 -0.87 -10.67
N ARG A 260 -3.46 -1.40 -11.74
CA ARG A 260 -2.16 -0.91 -12.24
C ARG A 260 -2.25 0.54 -12.71
N TRP A 261 -3.39 0.95 -13.27
CA TRP A 261 -3.63 2.34 -13.64
C TRP A 261 -3.72 3.24 -12.42
N LEU A 262 -4.44 2.83 -11.36
CA LEU A 262 -4.50 3.58 -10.11
C LEU A 262 -3.10 3.74 -9.49
N VAL A 263 -2.34 2.66 -9.37
CA VAL A 263 -0.98 2.69 -8.83
C VAL A 263 -0.10 3.74 -9.52
N ARG A 264 -0.23 3.92 -10.84
CA ARG A 264 0.59 4.88 -11.59
C ARG A 264 0.05 6.32 -11.59
N ASN A 265 -1.23 6.54 -11.28
CA ASN A 265 -1.89 7.82 -11.59
C ASN A 265 -2.68 8.42 -10.43
N ALA A 266 -3.07 7.65 -9.42
CA ALA A 266 -3.94 8.11 -8.35
C ALA A 266 -3.33 9.28 -7.56
N GLU A 267 -2.00 9.29 -7.38
CA GLU A 267 -1.27 10.36 -6.68
C GLU A 267 -1.46 11.74 -7.35
N LYS A 268 -1.58 11.80 -8.68
CA LYS A 268 -1.86 13.03 -9.43
C LYS A 268 -3.21 13.66 -9.07
N PHE A 269 -4.12 12.87 -8.53
CA PHE A 269 -5.44 13.30 -8.07
C PHE A 269 -5.50 13.42 -6.55
N GLY A 270 -4.38 13.24 -5.84
CA GLY A 270 -4.32 13.33 -4.40
C GLY A 270 -4.64 12.04 -3.66
N PHE A 271 -4.69 10.89 -4.35
CA PHE A 271 -5.00 9.61 -3.72
C PHE A 271 -3.74 8.77 -3.48
N VAL A 272 -3.65 8.21 -2.27
CA VAL A 272 -2.60 7.26 -1.88
C VAL A 272 -3.21 5.90 -1.52
N PRO A 273 -2.53 4.77 -1.84
CA PRO A 273 -3.05 3.44 -1.56
C PRO A 273 -2.81 3.03 -0.10
N TYR A 274 -3.68 2.19 0.44
CA TYR A 274 -3.29 1.28 1.53
C TYR A 274 -2.66 0.02 0.92
N TYR A 275 -1.36 -0.21 1.14
CA TYR A 275 -0.63 -1.26 0.41
C TYR A 275 -1.26 -2.65 0.52
N PHE A 276 -1.90 -2.96 1.66
CA PHE A 276 -2.44 -4.29 1.94
C PHE A 276 -3.75 -4.58 1.19
N GLU A 277 -4.52 -3.54 0.87
CA GLU A 277 -5.86 -3.63 0.29
C GLU A 277 -5.91 -2.92 -1.07
N PRO A 278 -5.82 -3.65 -2.20
CA PRO A 278 -5.76 -3.05 -3.55
C PRO A 278 -6.91 -2.09 -3.90
N TRP A 279 -8.05 -2.24 -3.21
CA TRP A 279 -9.24 -1.42 -3.38
C TRP A 279 -9.24 -0.15 -2.53
N HIS A 280 -8.41 -0.02 -1.49
CA HIS A 280 -8.54 1.07 -0.51
C HIS A 280 -7.59 2.24 -0.82
N TRP A 281 -8.18 3.43 -1.00
CA TRP A 281 -7.45 4.65 -1.37
C TRP A 281 -7.90 5.84 -0.52
N GLU A 282 -6.94 6.68 -0.15
CA GLU A 282 -7.16 7.85 0.70
C GLU A 282 -6.80 9.15 -0.02
N TYR A 283 -7.71 10.11 0.01
CA TYR A 283 -7.48 11.46 -0.51
C TYR A 283 -6.72 12.31 0.51
N VAL A 284 -5.44 12.60 0.25
CA VAL A 284 -4.54 13.32 1.19
C VAL A 284 -4.46 14.83 0.95
N GLY A 285 -5.09 15.33 -0.12
CA GLY A 285 -5.12 16.74 -0.50
C GLY A 285 -4.91 16.88 -2.01
N PRO A 286 -4.88 18.10 -2.56
CA PRO A 286 -4.58 18.30 -3.96
C PRO A 286 -3.20 17.70 -4.28
N GLY A 287 -3.15 16.72 -5.17
CA GLY A 287 -1.89 16.16 -5.66
C GLY A 287 -1.05 17.22 -6.34
N ASN A 288 0.28 17.01 -6.42
CA ASN A 288 1.15 17.87 -7.21
C ASN A 288 0.60 17.95 -8.64
N GLN A 289 0.05 19.10 -9.01
CA GLN A 289 -0.37 19.36 -10.37
C GLN A 289 0.88 19.77 -11.14
N ASP A 290 1.45 18.82 -11.87
CA ASP A 290 2.38 19.10 -12.97
C ASP A 290 1.59 19.61 -14.19
#